data_AF-A0AA38XRM1-F1
#
_entry.id   AF-A0AA38XRM1-F1
#
_cell.length_a   1.000
_cell.length_b   1.000
_cell.length_c   1.000
_cell.angle_alpha   90.00
_cell.angle_beta   90.00
_cell.angle_gamma   90.00
#
_symmetry.space_group_name_H-M   'P 1'
#
loop_
_entity.id
_entity.type
_entity.pdbx_description
1 polymer ?
#
loop_
_entity_poly.entity_id
_entity_poly.type
_entity_poly.pdbx_seq_one_letter_code
_entity_poly.pdbx_strand_id
1 'polypeptide(L)'
;MSNRDYLHENVASWNGTVSMVEQWTNGPNGESFHASLQDGKSMQQHRFGLKNAHQEIADRLVFVQQFTHGKDADALHQNLLDSLKSTEQMFAVMEQLAALPDGYSEEQVTPLLQTLDEAVTKMDEDMQTLSDAQDAFAKAHRIHLQTTG
;
A
#
# COMPACT_ATOMS: atom_id res chain seq x y z
N MET A 1 3.47 -24.23 0.94
CA MET A 1 3.63 -24.17 -0.55
C MET A 1 5.08 -24.44 -0.93
N SER A 2 5.40 -24.67 -2.21
CA SER A 2 6.81 -24.64 -2.67
C SER A 2 7.35 -23.21 -2.66
N ASN A 3 8.67 -23.03 -2.64
CA ASN A 3 9.28 -21.68 -2.70
C ASN A 3 8.90 -20.92 -3.97
N ARG A 4 8.73 -21.65 -5.09
CA ARG A 4 8.28 -21.06 -6.35
C ARG A 4 6.85 -20.57 -6.26
N ASP A 5 5.93 -21.41 -5.79
CA ASP A 5 4.52 -21.04 -5.66
C ASP A 5 4.36 -19.88 -4.67
N TYR A 6 5.11 -19.92 -3.56
CA TYR A 6 5.11 -18.84 -2.58
C TYR A 6 5.59 -17.51 -3.16
N LEU A 7 6.71 -17.51 -3.90
CA LEU A 7 7.20 -16.30 -4.54
C LEU A 7 6.18 -15.75 -5.55
N HIS A 8 5.50 -16.61 -6.33
CA HIS A 8 4.46 -16.16 -7.25
C HIS A 8 3.28 -15.51 -6.52
N GLU A 9 2.76 -16.12 -5.45
CA GLU A 9 1.66 -15.54 -4.65
C GLU A 9 2.08 -14.25 -3.95
N ASN A 10 3.32 -14.19 -3.44
CA ASN A 10 3.87 -12.99 -2.80
C ASN A 10 3.93 -11.81 -3.78
N VAL A 11 4.48 -12.02 -4.98
CA VAL A 11 4.56 -11.02 -6.05
C VAL A 11 3.16 -10.64 -6.56
N ALA A 12 2.28 -11.62 -6.78
CA ALA A 12 0.92 -11.35 -7.25
C ALA A 12 0.12 -10.52 -6.23
N SER A 13 0.25 -10.82 -4.94
CA SER A 13 -0.39 -10.04 -3.88
C SER A 13 0.12 -8.60 -3.88
N TRP A 14 1.43 -8.41 -3.98
CA TRP A 14 2.04 -7.08 -4.01
C TRP A 14 1.64 -6.27 -5.26
N ASN A 15 1.65 -6.88 -6.45
CA ASN A 15 1.23 -6.20 -7.68
C ASN A 15 -0.24 -5.74 -7.61
N GLY A 16 -1.10 -6.52 -6.98
CA GLY A 16 -2.48 -6.11 -6.71
C GLY A 16 -2.56 -4.87 -5.81
N THR A 17 -1.71 -4.81 -4.77
CA THR A 17 -1.59 -3.63 -3.90
C THR A 17 -1.07 -2.41 -4.65
N VAL A 18 -0.02 -2.55 -5.47
CA VAL A 18 0.54 -1.45 -6.26
C VAL A 18 -0.52 -0.85 -7.17
N SER A 19 -1.32 -1.67 -7.86
CA SER A 19 -2.39 -1.17 -8.74
C SER A 19 -3.45 -0.36 -7.96
N MET A 20 -3.76 -0.75 -6.73
CA MET A 20 -4.67 0.01 -5.87
C MET A 20 -4.05 1.34 -5.44
N VAL A 21 -2.78 1.33 -5.02
CA VAL A 21 -2.04 2.55 -4.65
C VAL A 21 -1.98 3.52 -5.82
N GLU A 22 -1.62 3.05 -7.01
CA GLU A 22 -1.53 3.85 -8.23
C GLU A 22 -2.83 4.60 -8.53
N GLN A 23 -4.00 3.98 -8.33
CA GLN A 23 -5.28 4.66 -8.55
C GLN A 23 -5.48 5.88 -7.65
N TRP A 24 -4.93 5.83 -6.43
CA TRP A 24 -5.10 6.84 -5.37
C TRP A 24 -3.94 7.81 -5.24
N THR A 25 -2.80 7.56 -5.89
CA THR A 25 -1.66 8.48 -5.92
C THR A 25 -1.55 9.18 -7.27
N ASN A 26 -1.30 8.41 -8.34
CA ASN A 26 -1.04 8.92 -9.69
C ASN A 26 -2.25 8.80 -10.64
N GLY A 27 -3.31 8.11 -10.22
CA GLY A 27 -4.51 7.89 -10.99
C GLY A 27 -5.56 8.97 -10.79
N PRO A 28 -6.71 8.85 -11.48
CA PRO A 28 -7.77 9.86 -11.45
C PRO A 28 -8.32 10.14 -10.05
N ASN A 29 -8.35 9.15 -9.16
CA ASN A 29 -8.82 9.34 -7.78
C ASN A 29 -7.80 10.17 -6.99
N GLY A 30 -6.51 9.89 -7.14
CA GLY A 30 -5.43 10.67 -6.52
C GLY A 30 -5.40 12.12 -6.99
N GLU A 31 -5.47 12.35 -8.29
CA GLU A 31 -5.53 13.71 -8.86
C GLU A 31 -6.73 14.49 -8.31
N SER A 32 -7.92 13.86 -8.28
CA SER A 32 -9.13 14.49 -7.76
C SER A 32 -9.07 14.74 -6.24
N PHE A 33 -8.47 13.82 -5.49
CA PHE A 33 -8.24 13.94 -4.06
C PHE A 33 -7.31 15.11 -3.74
N HIS A 34 -6.15 15.18 -4.38
CA HIS A 34 -5.19 16.27 -4.19
C HIS A 34 -5.75 17.63 -4.61
N ALA A 35 -6.49 17.71 -5.71
CA ALA A 35 -7.17 18.95 -6.11
C ALA A 35 -8.19 19.41 -5.06
N SER A 36 -8.97 18.49 -4.49
CA SER A 36 -9.94 18.80 -3.44
C SER A 36 -9.25 19.31 -2.17
N LEU A 37 -8.11 18.69 -1.82
CA LEU A 37 -7.27 19.07 -0.67
C LEU A 37 -6.69 20.48 -0.81
N GLN A 38 -6.15 20.79 -2.00
CA GLN A 38 -5.53 22.09 -2.30
C GLN A 38 -6.56 23.22 -2.34
N ASP A 39 -7.74 22.97 -2.89
CA ASP A 39 -8.80 23.97 -3.01
C ASP A 39 -9.56 24.20 -1.69
N GLY A 40 -9.25 23.45 -0.61
CA GLY A 40 -10.02 23.48 0.64
C GLY A 40 -11.47 23.03 0.46
N LYS A 41 -11.75 22.23 -0.57
CA LYS A 41 -13.08 21.77 -0.93
C LYS A 41 -13.53 20.63 -0.02
N SER A 42 -14.83 20.32 -0.10
CA SER A 42 -15.38 19.15 0.55
C SER A 42 -14.65 17.88 0.09
N MET A 43 -14.31 17.02 1.05
CA MET A 43 -13.70 15.72 0.78
C MET A 43 -14.71 14.57 0.79
N GLN A 44 -15.99 14.87 0.97
CA GLN A 44 -17.03 13.86 1.15
C GLN A 44 -17.11 12.85 0.00
N GLN A 45 -16.88 13.30 -1.23
CA GLN A 45 -16.87 12.43 -2.43
C GLN A 45 -15.82 11.31 -2.37
N HIS A 46 -14.74 11.49 -1.62
CA HIS A 46 -13.61 10.55 -1.55
C HIS A 46 -13.77 9.52 -0.43
N ARG A 47 -14.62 9.81 0.57
CA ARG A 47 -14.78 8.98 1.79
C ARG A 47 -15.08 7.53 1.49
N PHE A 48 -16.05 7.26 0.61
CA PHE A 48 -16.45 5.89 0.30
C PHE A 48 -15.34 5.12 -0.40
N GLY A 49 -14.68 5.73 -1.38
CA GLY A 49 -13.57 5.11 -2.11
C GLY A 49 -12.39 4.80 -1.20
N LEU A 50 -11.97 5.77 -0.38
CA LEU A 50 -10.83 5.60 0.53
C LEU A 50 -11.12 4.58 1.63
N LYS A 51 -12.35 4.59 2.19
CA LYS A 51 -12.76 3.57 3.15
C LYS A 51 -12.71 2.16 2.54
N ASN A 52 -13.14 2.00 1.29
CA ASN A 52 -13.06 0.70 0.62
C ASN A 52 -11.62 0.29 0.35
N ALA A 53 -10.77 1.21 -0.11
CA ALA A 53 -9.35 0.92 -0.35
C ALA A 53 -8.64 0.53 0.96
N HIS A 54 -8.89 1.28 2.04
CA HIS A 54 -8.38 0.97 3.37
C HIS A 54 -8.85 -0.41 3.88
N GLN A 55 -10.13 -0.73 3.71
CA GLN A 55 -10.63 -2.06 4.08
C GLN A 55 -10.01 -3.17 3.22
N GLU A 56 -9.86 -2.95 1.91
CA GLU A 56 -9.31 -3.95 1.00
C GLU A 56 -7.85 -4.28 1.32
N ILE A 57 -7.03 -3.27 1.67
CA ILE A 57 -5.65 -3.52 2.10
C ILE A 57 -5.57 -4.18 3.48
N ALA A 58 -6.46 -3.83 4.42
CA ALA A 58 -6.55 -4.50 5.71
C ALA A 58 -6.95 -5.98 5.57
N ASP A 59 -7.93 -6.28 4.72
CA ASP A 59 -8.35 -7.66 4.41
C ASP A 59 -7.22 -8.44 3.72
N ARG A 60 -6.50 -7.80 2.80
CA ARG A 60 -5.33 -8.40 2.13
C ARG A 60 -4.21 -8.71 3.11
N LEU A 61 -3.94 -7.82 4.07
CA LEU A 61 -2.96 -8.07 5.12
C LEU A 61 -3.33 -9.33 5.92
N VAL A 62 -4.59 -9.45 6.35
CA VAL A 62 -5.08 -10.64 7.07
C VAL A 62 -4.99 -11.91 6.22
N PHE A 63 -5.33 -11.81 4.93
CA PHE A 63 -5.23 -12.92 3.98
C PHE A 63 -3.77 -13.39 3.81
N VAL A 64 -2.84 -12.45 3.60
CA VAL A 64 -1.42 -12.77 3.42
C VAL A 64 -0.81 -13.39 4.66
N GLN A 65 -1.17 -12.95 5.88
CA GLN A 65 -0.72 -13.58 7.13
C GLN A 65 -0.98 -15.09 7.20
N GLN A 66 -1.94 -15.60 6.41
CA GLN A 66 -2.29 -17.02 6.36
C GLN A 66 -1.48 -17.81 5.31
N PHE A 67 -0.59 -17.17 4.55
CA PHE A 67 0.21 -17.83 3.53
C PHE A 67 1.16 -18.86 4.13
N THR A 68 1.03 -20.11 3.70
CA THR A 68 1.95 -21.17 4.09
C THR A 68 3.27 -21.08 3.32
N HIS A 69 4.37 -20.93 4.03
CA HIS A 69 5.71 -20.81 3.44
C HIS A 69 6.73 -21.68 4.17
N GLY A 70 7.85 -21.97 3.50
CA GLY A 70 9.01 -22.61 4.14
C GLY A 70 9.87 -21.58 4.88
N LYS A 71 10.68 -22.04 5.83
CA LYS A 71 11.54 -21.17 6.67
C LYS A 71 12.44 -20.22 5.88
N ASP A 72 12.93 -20.67 4.72
CA ASP A 72 13.79 -19.85 3.87
C ASP A 72 13.10 -18.56 3.39
N ALA A 73 11.77 -18.52 3.44
CA ALA A 73 10.94 -17.39 3.00
C ALA A 73 10.44 -16.50 4.14
N ASP A 74 10.79 -16.77 5.40
CA ASP A 74 10.29 -16.01 6.57
C ASP A 74 10.58 -14.50 6.43
N ALA A 75 11.79 -14.14 6.00
CA ALA A 75 12.17 -12.73 5.79
C ALA A 75 11.40 -12.08 4.62
N LEU A 76 11.22 -12.81 3.52
CA LEU A 76 10.42 -12.34 2.38
C LEU A 76 8.95 -12.17 2.78
N HIS A 77 8.44 -13.05 3.63
CA HIS A 77 7.09 -12.93 4.18
C HIS A 77 6.92 -11.70 5.04
N GLN A 78 7.87 -11.46 5.95
CA GLN A 78 7.85 -10.27 6.80
C GLN A 78 7.89 -8.98 5.97
N ASN A 79 8.74 -8.90 4.94
CA ASN A 79 8.81 -7.73 4.07
C ASN A 79 7.48 -7.47 3.33
N LEU A 80 6.75 -8.52 2.93
CA LEU A 80 5.44 -8.35 2.32
C LEU A 80 4.43 -7.81 3.34
N LEU A 81 4.41 -8.36 4.56
CA LEU A 81 3.53 -7.86 5.63
C LEU A 81 3.82 -6.41 5.98
N ASP A 82 5.09 -6.04 6.06
CA ASP A 82 5.51 -4.66 6.37
C ASP A 82 5.08 -3.69 5.26
N SER A 83 5.25 -4.09 3.99
CA SER A 83 4.81 -3.28 2.83
C SER A 83 3.28 -3.10 2.81
N LEU A 84 2.52 -4.16 3.08
CA LEU A 84 1.05 -4.06 3.16
C LEU A 84 0.61 -3.17 4.32
N LYS A 85 1.32 -3.22 5.44
CA LYS A 85 1.03 -2.42 6.62
C LYS A 85 1.33 -0.93 6.41
N SER A 86 2.43 -0.59 5.75
CA SER A 86 2.71 0.82 5.42
C SER A 86 1.73 1.38 4.39
N THR A 87 1.31 0.56 3.41
CA THR A 87 0.22 0.94 2.50
C THR A 87 -1.12 1.13 3.23
N GLU A 88 -1.45 0.25 4.18
CA GLU A 88 -2.65 0.38 5.03
C GLU A 88 -2.63 1.68 5.84
N GLN A 89 -1.48 2.02 6.43
CA GLN A 89 -1.32 3.27 7.17
C GLN A 89 -1.46 4.51 6.27
N MET A 90 -0.94 4.48 5.04
CA MET A 90 -1.16 5.55 4.06
C MET A 90 -2.66 5.75 3.80
N PHE A 91 -3.39 4.67 3.49
CA PHE A 91 -4.84 4.75 3.25
C PHE A 91 -5.63 5.21 4.49
N ALA A 92 -5.22 4.79 5.69
CA ALA A 92 -5.83 5.23 6.94
C ALA A 92 -5.71 6.76 7.13
N VAL A 93 -4.56 7.34 6.78
CA VAL A 93 -4.37 8.81 6.85
C VAL A 93 -5.18 9.52 5.77
N MET A 94 -5.21 9.00 4.54
CA MET A 94 -6.06 9.54 3.49
C MET A 94 -7.54 9.49 3.86
N GLU A 95 -8.01 8.42 4.51
CA GLU A 95 -9.37 8.31 5.03
C GLU A 95 -9.65 9.39 6.08
N GLN A 96 -8.71 9.66 7.00
CA GLN A 96 -8.85 10.73 7.99
C GLN A 96 -8.93 12.11 7.34
N LEU A 97 -8.10 12.38 6.33
CA LEU A 97 -8.19 13.59 5.52
C LEU A 97 -9.56 13.70 4.83
N ALA A 98 -10.09 12.60 4.31
CA ALA A 98 -11.40 12.59 3.68
C ALA A 98 -12.55 12.77 4.68
N ALA A 99 -12.36 12.38 5.93
CA ALA A 99 -13.32 12.53 7.01
C ALA A 99 -13.39 13.97 7.57
N LEU A 100 -12.46 14.85 7.19
CA LEU A 100 -12.49 16.25 7.59
C LEU A 100 -13.82 16.92 7.22
N PRO A 101 -14.34 17.83 8.08
CA PRO A 101 -15.53 18.60 7.78
C PRO A 101 -15.25 19.64 6.68
N ASP A 102 -16.30 20.10 6.02
CA ASP A 102 -16.18 21.19 5.04
C ASP A 102 -15.68 22.46 5.75
N GLY A 103 -14.72 23.16 5.13
CA GLY A 103 -14.08 24.34 5.73
C GLY A 103 -13.11 24.03 6.87
N TYR A 104 -12.48 22.84 6.86
CA TYR A 104 -11.42 22.48 7.79
C TYR A 104 -10.31 23.54 7.85
N SER A 105 -9.74 23.74 9.03
CA SER A 105 -8.65 24.70 9.23
C SER A 105 -7.30 24.11 8.84
N GLU A 106 -6.33 25.00 8.60
CA GLU A 106 -4.95 24.62 8.37
C GLU A 106 -4.36 23.81 9.55
N GLU A 107 -4.77 24.15 10.78
CA GLU A 107 -4.37 23.45 12.01
C GLU A 107 -4.88 22.00 12.06
N GLN A 108 -6.01 21.72 11.40
CA GLN A 108 -6.58 20.37 11.32
C GLN A 108 -5.91 19.53 10.23
N VAL A 109 -5.55 20.15 9.10
CA VAL A 109 -5.03 19.42 7.94
C VAL A 109 -3.51 19.23 7.97
N THR A 110 -2.75 20.23 8.44
CA THR A 110 -1.28 20.20 8.47
C THR A 110 -0.68 18.96 9.13
N PRO A 111 -1.10 18.55 10.35
CA PRO A 111 -0.53 17.35 10.97
C PRO A 111 -0.86 16.08 10.16
N LEU A 112 -2.04 15.99 9.56
CA LEU A 112 -2.43 14.85 8.72
C LEU A 112 -1.61 14.79 7.43
N LEU A 113 -1.28 15.94 6.83
CA LEU A 113 -0.40 16.00 5.66
C LEU A 113 1.02 15.53 5.99
N GLN A 114 1.55 15.93 7.16
CA GLN A 114 2.85 15.46 7.63
C GLN A 114 2.84 13.95 7.86
N THR A 115 1.81 13.42 8.52
CA THR A 115 1.67 11.97 8.71
C THR A 115 1.51 11.23 7.39
N LEU A 116 0.84 11.83 6.39
CA LEU A 116 0.72 11.23 5.05
C LEU A 116 2.08 11.16 4.36
N ASP A 117 2.88 12.22 4.41
CA ASP A 117 4.23 12.27 3.83
C ASP A 117 5.16 11.22 4.46
N GLU A 118 5.12 11.09 5.79
CA GLU A 118 5.85 10.05 6.52
C GLU A 118 5.38 8.64 6.12
N ALA A 119 4.06 8.43 5.98
CA ALA A 119 3.50 7.15 5.58
C ALA A 119 3.88 6.77 4.14
N VAL A 120 3.85 7.73 3.21
CA VAL A 120 4.27 7.52 1.81
C VAL A 120 5.77 7.20 1.75
N THR A 121 6.61 7.94 2.47
CA THR A 121 8.05 7.68 2.54
C THR A 121 8.33 6.26 3.04
N LYS A 122 7.65 5.85 4.12
CA LYS A 122 7.80 4.50 4.67
C LYS A 122 7.31 3.42 3.71
N MET A 123 6.21 3.66 3.01
CA MET A 123 5.69 2.75 1.99
C MET A 123 6.69 2.56 0.84
N ASP A 124 7.30 3.64 0.34
CA ASP A 124 8.29 3.57 -0.73
C ASP A 124 9.54 2.78 -0.30
N GLU A 125 10.02 2.99 0.93
CA GLU A 125 11.13 2.22 1.51
C GLU A 125 10.82 0.73 1.64
N ASP A 126 9.62 0.39 2.12
CA ASP A 126 9.17 -1.00 2.26
C ASP A 126 8.98 -1.67 0.90
N MET A 127 8.41 -0.95 -0.07
CA MET A 127 8.25 -1.42 -1.45
C MET A 127 9.59 -1.79 -2.05
N GLN A 128 10.60 -0.93 -1.92
CA GLN A 128 11.94 -1.20 -2.42
C GLN A 128 12.56 -2.41 -1.71
N THR A 129 12.43 -2.48 -0.39
CA THR A 129 12.93 -3.58 0.44
C THR A 129 12.29 -4.93 0.05
N LEU A 130 10.98 -4.93 -0.22
CA LEU A 130 10.25 -6.11 -0.70
C LEU A 130 10.70 -6.51 -2.09
N SER A 131 10.82 -5.57 -3.02
CA SER A 131 11.29 -5.82 -4.39
C SER A 131 12.68 -6.47 -4.37
N ASP A 132 13.63 -5.92 -3.61
CA ASP A 132 14.97 -6.46 -3.48
C ASP A 132 14.97 -7.87 -2.86
N ALA A 133 14.09 -8.11 -1.87
CA ALA A 133 13.94 -9.43 -1.25
C ALA A 133 13.32 -10.46 -2.19
N GLN A 134 12.32 -10.08 -3.01
CA GLN A 134 11.73 -10.95 -4.04
C GLN A 134 12.79 -11.38 -5.06
N ASP A 135 13.59 -10.43 -5.54
CA ASP A 135 14.67 -10.68 -6.48
C ASP A 135 15.77 -11.56 -5.88
N ALA A 136 16.19 -11.29 -4.64
CA ALA A 136 17.19 -12.08 -3.94
C ALA A 136 16.70 -13.51 -3.72
N PHE A 137 15.45 -13.69 -3.30
CA PHE A 137 14.83 -14.99 -3.09
C PHE A 137 14.71 -15.78 -4.40
N ALA A 138 14.30 -15.12 -5.49
CA ALA A 138 14.24 -15.73 -6.82
C ALA A 138 15.61 -16.26 -7.24
N LYS A 139 16.67 -15.46 -7.09
CA LYS A 139 18.06 -15.84 -7.40
C LYS A 139 18.53 -17.01 -6.55
N ALA A 140 18.31 -16.95 -5.24
CA ALA A 140 18.71 -18.00 -4.31
C ALA A 140 18.09 -19.36 -4.64
N HIS A 141 16.83 -19.37 -5.08
CA HIS A 141 16.09 -20.59 -5.42
C HIS A 141 16.04 -20.90 -6.92
N ARG A 142 16.78 -20.15 -7.76
CA ARG A 142 16.83 -20.30 -9.24
C ARG A 142 15.45 -20.24 -9.90
N ILE A 143 14.55 -19.44 -9.36
CA ILE A 143 13.21 -19.21 -9.90
C ILE A 143 13.31 -18.12 -10.97
N HIS A 144 12.74 -18.38 -12.15
CA HIS A 144 12.62 -17.36 -13.19
C HIS A 144 11.33 -16.57 -12.94
N LEU A 145 11.47 -15.34 -12.43
CA LEU A 145 10.37 -14.38 -12.36
C LEU A 145 10.07 -13.90 -13.77
N GLN A 146 8.83 -14.08 -14.24
CA GLN A 146 8.33 -13.36 -15.40
C GLN A 146 7.85 -12.00 -14.91
N THR A 147 8.73 -11.01 -14.88
CA THR A 147 8.32 -9.61 -14.79
C THR A 147 7.99 -9.15 -16.21
N THR A 148 6.73 -8.82 -16.46
CA THR A 148 6.37 -8.07 -17.67
C THR A 148 6.95 -6.68 -17.53
N GLY A 149 8.05 -6.42 -18.24
CA GLY A 149 8.57 -5.07 -18.46
C GLY A 149 7.74 -4.29 -19.45
#